data_AF-A0A822E5Q8-F1
#
_entry.id   AF-A0A822E5Q8-F1
#
_cell.length_a   1.000
_cell.length_b   1.000
_cell.length_c   1.000
_cell.angle_alpha   90.00
_cell.angle_beta   90.00
_cell.angle_gamma   90.00
#
_symmetry.space_group_name_H-M   'P 1'
#
loop_
_entity.id
_entity.type
_entity.pdbx_description
1 polymer ?
#
loop_
_entity_poly.entity_id
_entity_poly.type
_entity_poly.pdbx_seq_one_letter_code
_entity_poly.pdbx_strand_id
1 'polypeptide(L)'
;GYKLILNTDNDQYHIYLFDLINKYLNNSTIEIESNNQLIIQTNQQSSNLFIQLLYQLENLKQNKIILNYGLSNTTLDEVFLRITNDQYKNSELIEENEDFIENNCFKIFNKILIEQGYDYYLSQYEGLFIKSIRIIYRKSIFILFILIIPFLFKLILNKKREYKTIIIDIDNWSHLKQHNLFIGINS
;
A
#
# COMPACT_ATOMS: atom_id res chain seq x y z
N GLY A 1 -6.94 -2.53 -19.62
CA GLY A 1 -5.89 -2.24 -20.62
C GLY A 1 -4.76 -1.52 -19.93
N TYR A 2 -3.60 -1.45 -20.59
CA TYR A 2 -2.46 -0.68 -20.08
C TYR A 2 -2.40 0.68 -20.79
N LYS A 3 -1.86 1.68 -20.09
CA LYS A 3 -1.43 2.93 -20.67
C LYS A 3 0.08 2.93 -20.72
N LEU A 4 0.62 3.12 -21.93
CA LEU A 4 2.03 3.31 -22.16
C LEU A 4 2.29 4.82 -22.19
N ILE A 5 3.15 5.28 -21.30
CA ILE A 5 3.53 6.68 -21.19
C ILE A 5 4.96 6.79 -21.71
N LEU A 6 5.17 7.55 -22.77
CA LEU A 6 6.47 7.78 -23.39
C LEU A 6 6.84 9.24 -23.21
N ASN A 7 8.03 9.50 -22.68
CA ASN A 7 8.58 10.84 -22.61
C ASN A 7 9.64 10.99 -23.70
N THR A 8 9.51 12.01 -24.52
CA THR A 8 10.43 12.34 -25.61
C THR A 8 11.00 13.74 -25.40
N ASP A 9 12.16 14.02 -26.01
CA ASP A 9 12.71 15.38 -26.01
C ASP A 9 11.86 16.32 -26.88
N ASN A 10 11.36 15.82 -28.02
CA ASN A 10 10.55 16.55 -29.00
C ASN A 10 9.45 15.64 -29.59
N ASP A 11 8.45 16.24 -30.24
CA ASP A 11 7.31 15.55 -30.89
C ASP A 11 7.66 14.84 -32.20
N GLN A 12 8.83 15.13 -32.78
CA GLN A 12 9.20 14.63 -34.11
C GLN A 12 9.13 13.09 -34.23
N TYR A 13 9.27 12.38 -33.11
CA TYR A 13 9.24 10.92 -33.07
C TYR A 13 7.87 10.33 -32.74
N HIS A 14 6.84 11.13 -32.44
CA HIS A 14 5.56 10.60 -31.95
C HIS A 14 4.86 9.70 -32.96
N ILE A 15 4.81 10.11 -34.22
CA ILE A 15 4.21 9.33 -35.31
C ILE A 15 4.99 8.00 -35.48
N TYR A 16 6.32 8.07 -35.52
CA TYR A 16 7.17 6.88 -35.63
C TYR A 16 6.99 5.90 -34.45
N LEU A 17 6.94 6.44 -33.23
CA LEU A 17 6.74 5.64 -32.02
C LEU A 17 5.35 5.00 -32.01
N PHE A 18 4.32 5.74 -32.41
CA PHE A 18 2.97 5.21 -32.53
C PHE A 18 2.89 4.06 -33.54
N ASP A 19 3.47 4.24 -34.74
CA ASP A 19 3.51 3.19 -35.77
C ASP A 19 4.29 1.95 -35.30
N LEU A 20 5.41 2.16 -34.60
CA LEU A 20 6.20 1.08 -34.02
C LEU A 20 5.37 0.31 -33.00
N ILE A 21 4.64 1.01 -32.12
CA ILE A 21 3.84 0.39 -31.06
C ILE A 21 2.66 -0.36 -31.65
N ASN A 22 1.98 0.22 -32.65
CA ASN A 22 0.85 -0.40 -33.32
C ASN A 22 1.26 -1.70 -34.08
N LYS A 23 2.52 -1.82 -34.50
CA LYS A 23 3.07 -3.05 -35.06
C LYS A 23 3.14 -4.21 -34.06
N TYR A 24 3.34 -3.91 -32.77
CA TYR A 24 3.40 -4.93 -31.71
C TYR A 24 2.05 -5.13 -31.01
N LEU A 25 1.28 -4.05 -30.86
CA LEU A 25 0.00 -4.02 -30.15
C LEU A 25 -1.09 -3.53 -31.11
N ASN A 26 -1.71 -4.46 -31.83
CA ASN A 26 -2.85 -4.15 -32.67
C ASN A 26 -3.94 -3.46 -31.83
N ASN A 27 -4.47 -2.33 -32.36
CA ASN A 27 -5.54 -1.51 -31.76
C ASN A 27 -5.09 -0.62 -30.59
N SER A 28 -3.91 0.00 -30.69
CA SER A 28 -3.51 1.09 -29.79
C SER A 28 -4.10 2.43 -30.22
N THR A 29 -4.58 3.25 -29.29
CA THR A 29 -5.10 4.61 -29.55
C THR A 29 -4.28 5.65 -28.81
N ILE A 30 -4.02 6.80 -29.45
CA ILE A 30 -3.38 7.95 -28.80
C ILE A 30 -4.42 8.61 -27.87
N GLU A 31 -4.11 8.72 -26.58
CA GLU A 31 -4.94 9.44 -25.61
C GLU A 31 -4.51 10.90 -25.49
N ILE A 32 -3.20 11.13 -25.35
CA ILE A 32 -2.62 12.45 -25.13
C ILE A 32 -1.34 12.54 -25.96
N GLU A 33 -1.28 13.61 -26.76
CA GLU A 33 -0.11 14.03 -27.51
C GLU A 33 0.26 15.43 -27.01
N SER A 34 1.48 15.60 -26.53
CA SER A 34 1.99 16.86 -25.97
C SER A 34 3.48 16.96 -26.24
N ASN A 35 4.05 18.17 -26.27
CA ASN A 35 5.40 18.44 -26.79
C ASN A 35 6.55 17.49 -26.38
N ASN A 36 6.42 16.86 -25.21
CA ASN A 36 7.43 16.01 -24.61
C ASN A 36 6.87 14.66 -24.14
N GLN A 37 5.59 14.37 -24.42
CA GLN A 37 4.90 13.22 -23.87
C GLN A 37 3.86 12.65 -24.83
N LEU A 38 3.94 11.33 -25.05
CA LEU A 38 3.00 10.56 -25.83
C LEU A 38 2.38 9.48 -24.93
N ILE A 39 1.06 9.51 -24.78
CA ILE A 39 0.30 8.53 -23.99
C ILE A 39 -0.54 7.69 -24.93
N ILE A 40 -0.25 6.38 -24.92
CA ILE A 40 -0.91 5.40 -25.79
C ILE A 40 -1.71 4.43 -24.92
N GLN A 41 -2.99 4.30 -25.23
CA GLN A 41 -3.86 3.29 -24.65
C GLN A 41 -3.78 2.01 -25.46
N THR A 42 -3.60 0.89 -24.76
CA THR A 42 -3.75 -0.44 -25.36
C THR A 42 -4.88 -1.21 -24.68
N ASN A 43 -5.69 -1.88 -25.50
CA ASN A 43 -6.72 -2.81 -25.04
C ASN A 43 -6.17 -4.22 -24.74
N GLN A 44 -4.89 -4.48 -25.07
CA GLN A 44 -4.31 -5.80 -24.95
C GLN A 44 -3.90 -6.15 -23.51
N GLN A 45 -4.09 -7.42 -23.17
CA GLN A 45 -3.56 -8.04 -21.95
C GLN A 45 -2.14 -8.55 -22.19
N SER A 46 -1.35 -8.68 -21.12
CA SER A 46 0.07 -9.04 -21.16
C SER A 46 0.34 -10.24 -22.07
N SER A 47 0.99 -9.99 -23.20
CA SER A 47 1.35 -10.99 -24.21
C SER A 47 2.87 -11.03 -24.41
N ASN A 48 3.40 -12.08 -25.04
CA ASN A 48 4.82 -12.15 -25.37
C ASN A 48 5.26 -11.01 -26.31
N LEU A 49 4.36 -10.51 -27.16
CA LEU A 49 4.61 -9.35 -28.04
C LEU A 49 4.79 -8.06 -27.23
N PHE A 50 4.05 -7.91 -26.13
CA PHE A 50 4.21 -6.78 -25.22
C PHE A 50 5.59 -6.77 -24.56
N ILE A 51 6.08 -7.94 -24.13
CA ILE A 51 7.43 -8.07 -23.57
C ILE A 51 8.48 -7.68 -24.62
N GLN A 52 8.33 -8.12 -25.87
CA GLN A 52 9.22 -7.73 -26.97
C GLN A 52 9.20 -6.23 -27.24
N LEU A 53 8.02 -5.59 -27.15
CA LEU A 53 7.89 -4.15 -27.26
C LEU A 53 8.65 -3.41 -26.14
N LEU A 54 8.55 -3.88 -24.88
CA LEU A 54 9.30 -3.27 -23.78
C LEU A 54 10.82 -3.36 -24.00
N TYR A 55 11.31 -4.50 -24.49
CA TYR A 55 12.72 -4.63 -24.88
C TYR A 55 13.12 -3.64 -25.98
N GLN A 56 12.25 -3.42 -26.98
CA GLN A 56 12.51 -2.43 -28.03
C GLN A 56 12.51 -1.00 -27.47
N LEU A 57 11.60 -0.67 -26.55
CA LEU A 57 11.58 0.64 -25.89
C LEU A 57 12.86 0.88 -25.07
N GLU A 58 13.38 -0.13 -24.38
CA GLU A 58 14.69 -0.02 -23.70
C GLU A 58 15.83 0.28 -24.68
N ASN A 59 15.85 -0.34 -25.86
CA ASN A 59 16.84 -0.03 -26.89
C ASN A 59 16.68 1.41 -27.42
N LEU A 60 15.44 1.86 -27.64
CA LEU A 60 15.16 3.24 -28.06
C LEU A 60 15.57 4.27 -27.00
N LYS A 61 15.46 3.90 -25.72
CA LYS A 61 15.95 4.71 -24.60
C LYS A 61 17.46 4.82 -24.59
N GLN A 62 18.18 3.71 -24.79
CA GLN A 62 19.64 3.71 -24.92
C GLN A 62 20.10 4.56 -26.11
N ASN A 63 19.35 4.52 -27.21
CA ASN A 63 19.59 5.31 -28.42
C ASN A 63 19.13 6.77 -28.30
N LYS A 64 18.66 7.21 -27.12
CA LYS A 64 18.17 8.58 -26.82
C LYS A 64 17.01 9.06 -27.70
N ILE A 65 16.23 8.13 -28.26
CA ILE A 65 15.02 8.47 -29.03
C ILE A 65 13.86 8.76 -28.07
N ILE A 66 13.80 8.00 -26.97
CA ILE A 66 12.90 8.27 -25.84
C ILE A 66 13.74 8.57 -24.61
N LEU A 67 13.28 9.51 -23.79
CA LEU A 67 13.91 9.83 -22.51
C LEU A 67 13.62 8.74 -21.49
N ASN A 68 12.35 8.39 -21.35
CA ASN A 68 11.85 7.40 -20.42
C ASN A 68 10.51 6.87 -20.91
N TYR A 69 10.14 5.68 -20.42
CA TYR A 69 8.79 5.15 -20.59
C TYR A 69 8.26 4.61 -19.26
N GLY A 70 6.94 4.56 -19.14
CA GLY A 70 6.23 4.06 -17.97
C GLY A 70 5.00 3.27 -18.38
N LEU A 71 4.59 2.36 -17.50
CA LEU A 71 3.38 1.56 -17.62
C LEU A 71 2.43 1.94 -16.50
N SER A 72 1.22 2.34 -16.87
CA SER A 72 0.13 2.56 -15.92
C SER A 72 -1.03 1.61 -16.23
N ASN A 73 -1.72 1.16 -15.20
CA ASN A 73 -3.02 0.52 -15.37
C ASN A 73 -4.09 1.60 -15.44
N THR A 74 -5.14 1.36 -16.24
CA THR A 74 -6.35 2.18 -16.16
C THR A 74 -6.95 2.05 -14.75
N THR A 75 -7.05 3.15 -14.01
CA THR A 75 -7.60 3.16 -12.64
C THR A 75 -9.13 3.32 -12.66
N LEU A 76 -9.80 2.97 -11.56
CA LEU A 76 -11.24 3.21 -11.42
C LEU A 76 -11.59 4.70 -11.54
N ASP A 77 -10.74 5.59 -11.04
CA ASP A 77 -10.94 7.05 -11.13
C ASP A 77 -10.95 7.52 -12.59
N GLU A 78 -10.08 6.98 -13.43
CA GLU A 78 -10.05 7.29 -14.87
C GLU A 78 -11.26 6.74 -15.60
N VAL A 79 -11.71 5.53 -15.26
CA VAL A 79 -12.94 4.93 -15.82
C VAL A 79 -14.15 5.75 -15.42
N PHE A 80 -14.22 6.19 -14.16
CA PHE A 80 -15.28 7.05 -13.64
C PHE A 80 -15.33 8.39 -14.39
N LEU A 81 -14.18 9.06 -14.57
CA LEU A 81 -14.08 10.33 -15.28
C LEU A 81 -14.43 10.21 -16.78
N ARG A 82 -14.09 9.09 -17.42
CA ARG A 82 -14.51 8.83 -18.80
C ARG A 82 -16.02 8.68 -18.91
N ILE A 83 -16.62 7.88 -18.02
CA ILE A 83 -18.06 7.70 -17.99
C ILE A 83 -18.74 9.06 -17.85
N THR A 84 -18.31 9.91 -16.90
CA THR A 84 -18.89 11.24 -16.72
C THR A 84 -18.69 12.14 -17.95
N ASN A 85 -17.48 12.15 -18.54
CA ASN A 85 -17.17 13.01 -19.69
C ASN A 85 -17.90 12.60 -20.99
N ASP A 86 -18.12 11.30 -21.19
CA ASP A 86 -18.87 10.79 -22.34
C ASP A 86 -20.37 11.13 -22.22
N GLN A 87 -20.91 11.27 -20.99
CA GLN A 87 -22.30 11.72 -20.78
C GLN A 87 -22.49 13.20 -21.18
N TYR A 88 -21.51 14.07 -20.90
CA TYR A 88 -21.60 15.49 -21.27
C TYR A 88 -21.59 15.74 -22.78
N LYS A 89 -21.05 14.82 -23.59
CA LYS A 89 -20.95 14.99 -25.05
C LYS A 89 -22.20 14.55 -25.82
N ASN A 90 -23.06 13.73 -25.22
CA ASN A 90 -24.27 13.19 -25.85
C ASN A 90 -25.54 13.77 -25.20
N SER A 91 -25.62 15.10 -25.15
CA SER A 91 -26.67 15.84 -24.42
C SER A 91 -28.09 15.72 -24.99
N GLU A 92 -28.29 15.03 -26.11
CA GLU A 92 -29.60 14.91 -26.78
C GLU A 92 -30.25 13.52 -26.66
N LEU A 93 -29.60 12.54 -26.03
CA LEU A 93 -30.12 11.17 -25.84
C LEU A 93 -30.31 10.79 -24.36
N ILE A 94 -30.35 11.80 -23.48
CA ILE A 94 -30.17 11.64 -22.04
C ILE A 94 -31.39 11.01 -21.35
N GLU A 95 -32.63 11.38 -21.71
CA GLU A 95 -33.80 11.00 -20.90
C GLU A 95 -34.12 9.49 -20.91
N GLU A 96 -33.93 8.79 -22.03
CA GLU A 96 -34.23 7.33 -22.09
C GLU A 96 -33.07 6.45 -21.57
N ASN A 97 -31.84 6.97 -21.55
CA ASN A 97 -30.65 6.19 -21.16
C ASN A 97 -30.31 6.35 -19.68
N GLU A 98 -30.69 7.45 -19.03
CA GLU A 98 -30.48 7.63 -17.59
C GLU A 98 -31.23 6.55 -16.79
N ASP A 99 -32.49 6.27 -17.13
CA ASP A 99 -33.27 5.20 -16.48
C ASP A 99 -32.66 3.80 -16.73
N PHE A 100 -32.14 3.54 -17.94
CA PHE A 100 -31.52 2.25 -18.26
C PHE A 100 -30.19 2.05 -17.52
N ILE A 101 -29.39 3.10 -17.40
CA ILE A 101 -28.11 3.07 -16.69
C ILE A 101 -28.35 3.02 -15.19
N GLU A 102 -29.27 3.81 -14.64
CA GLU A 102 -29.64 3.75 -13.23
C GLU A 102 -30.14 2.35 -12.89
N ASN A 103 -31.04 1.76 -13.69
CA ASN A 103 -31.53 0.41 -13.44
C ASN A 103 -30.44 -0.68 -13.56
N ASN A 104 -29.48 -0.54 -14.48
CA ASN A 104 -28.39 -1.50 -14.61
C ASN A 104 -27.31 -1.32 -13.53
N CYS A 105 -26.97 -0.09 -13.17
CA CYS A 105 -26.14 0.22 -12.02
C CYS A 105 -26.81 -0.28 -10.74
N PHE A 106 -28.11 -0.10 -10.56
CA PHE A 106 -28.86 -0.60 -9.41
C PHE A 106 -28.94 -2.13 -9.42
N LYS A 107 -29.05 -2.78 -10.58
CA LYS A 107 -28.98 -4.26 -10.68
C LYS A 107 -27.59 -4.81 -10.39
N ILE A 108 -26.54 -4.18 -10.89
CA ILE A 108 -25.14 -4.54 -10.62
C ILE A 108 -24.81 -4.27 -9.15
N PHE A 109 -25.22 -3.12 -8.63
CA PHE A 109 -25.08 -2.74 -7.23
C PHE A 109 -25.93 -3.63 -6.33
N ASN A 110 -27.12 -4.09 -6.75
CA ASN A 110 -27.92 -5.09 -6.02
C ASN A 110 -27.32 -6.49 -6.09
N LYS A 111 -26.65 -6.84 -7.19
CA LYS A 111 -25.88 -8.09 -7.32
C LYS A 111 -24.59 -8.06 -6.49
N ILE A 112 -24.03 -6.86 -6.28
CA ILE A 112 -22.85 -6.60 -5.44
C ILE A 112 -23.22 -6.27 -4.00
N LEU A 113 -24.47 -5.87 -3.72
CA LEU A 113 -25.08 -5.76 -2.40
C LEU A 113 -25.15 -7.17 -1.86
N ILE A 114 -24.01 -7.57 -1.30
CA ILE A 114 -23.87 -7.90 0.10
C ILE A 114 -25.08 -8.71 0.52
N GLU A 115 -24.92 -10.03 0.56
CA GLU A 115 -25.82 -10.91 1.29
C GLU A 115 -26.19 -10.22 2.61
N GLN A 116 -27.37 -9.60 2.66
CA GLN A 116 -27.78 -8.82 3.81
C GLN A 116 -28.15 -9.83 4.89
N GLY A 117 -27.24 -10.03 5.84
CA GLY A 117 -27.40 -11.05 6.86
C GLY A 117 -26.25 -11.10 7.87
N TYR A 118 -26.48 -11.88 8.92
CA TYR A 118 -25.52 -12.13 10.00
C TYR A 118 -24.24 -12.83 9.49
N ASP A 119 -24.37 -13.65 8.45
CA ASP A 119 -23.25 -14.41 7.87
C ASP A 119 -22.23 -13.50 7.17
N TYR A 120 -22.68 -12.37 6.60
CA TYR A 120 -21.78 -11.37 6.03
C TYR A 120 -20.96 -10.64 7.10
N TYR A 121 -21.56 -10.34 8.25
CA TYR A 121 -20.81 -9.75 9.37
C TYR A 121 -19.72 -10.72 9.82
N LEU A 122 -20.00 -12.01 9.96
CA LEU A 122 -19.00 -13.02 10.30
C LEU A 122 -17.89 -13.09 9.26
N SER A 123 -18.22 -13.12 7.98
CA SER A 123 -17.23 -13.11 6.89
C SER A 123 -16.35 -11.85 6.90
N GLN A 124 -16.95 -10.68 7.17
CA GLN A 124 -16.23 -9.43 7.31
C GLN A 124 -15.31 -9.43 8.54
N TYR A 125 -15.77 -9.96 9.68
CA TYR A 125 -14.96 -10.15 10.87
C TYR A 125 -13.79 -11.09 10.57
N GLU A 126 -14.03 -12.24 9.93
CA GLU A 126 -12.96 -13.19 9.55
C GLU A 126 -11.90 -12.53 8.66
N GLY A 127 -12.32 -11.75 7.66
CA GLY A 127 -11.42 -10.99 6.80
C GLY A 127 -10.58 -9.98 7.60
N LEU A 128 -11.20 -9.26 8.54
CA LEU A 128 -10.50 -8.34 9.43
C LEU A 128 -9.55 -9.06 10.39
N PHE A 129 -9.91 -10.25 10.88
CA PHE A 129 -9.06 -11.09 11.72
C PHE A 129 -7.84 -11.60 10.97
N ILE A 130 -8.03 -12.17 9.78
CA ILE A 130 -6.94 -12.66 8.92
C ILE A 130 -6.00 -11.51 8.58
N LYS A 131 -6.55 -10.34 8.24
CA LYS A 131 -5.76 -9.13 7.98
C LYS A 131 -4.95 -8.71 9.21
N SER A 132 -5.57 -8.73 10.38
CA SER A 132 -4.92 -8.40 11.65
C SER A 132 -3.79 -9.40 11.97
N ILE A 133 -4.01 -10.71 11.79
CA ILE A 133 -3.00 -11.76 11.97
C ILE A 133 -1.83 -11.58 11.00
N ARG A 134 -2.10 -11.26 9.73
CA ARG A 134 -1.05 -10.99 8.73
C ARG A 134 -0.21 -9.78 9.10
N ILE A 135 -0.83 -8.72 9.62
CA ILE A 135 -0.12 -7.52 10.11
C ILE A 135 0.75 -7.87 11.33
N ILE A 136 0.23 -8.67 12.27
CA ILE A 136 0.96 -9.16 13.44
C ILE A 136 2.19 -9.97 13.01
N TYR A 137 2.05 -10.89 12.06
CA TYR A 137 3.16 -11.71 11.58
C TYR A 137 4.26 -10.86 10.91
N ARG A 138 3.86 -9.92 10.05
CA ARG A 138 4.80 -9.01 9.38
C ARG A 138 5.50 -8.06 10.36
N LYS A 139 4.88 -7.75 11.50
CA LYS A 139 5.42 -6.89 12.57
C LYS A 139 5.83 -7.68 13.82
N SER A 140 6.20 -8.95 13.67
CA SER A 140 6.55 -9.85 14.78
C SER A 140 7.67 -9.32 15.67
N ILE A 141 8.70 -8.71 15.08
CA ILE A 141 9.83 -8.09 15.80
C ILE A 141 9.35 -6.96 16.72
N PHE A 142 8.49 -6.07 16.23
CA PHE A 142 7.97 -4.95 17.01
C PHE A 142 7.10 -5.41 18.18
N ILE A 143 6.27 -6.43 17.96
CA ILE A 143 5.43 -7.02 19.01
C ILE A 143 6.29 -7.70 20.08
N LEU A 144 7.35 -8.40 19.68
CA LEU A 144 8.31 -9.00 20.61
C LEU A 144 8.94 -7.94 21.52
N PHE A 145 9.33 -6.78 20.98
CA PHE A 145 9.85 -5.66 21.78
C PHE A 145 8.82 -5.15 22.81
N ILE A 146 7.57 -4.93 22.41
CA ILE A 146 6.51 -4.49 23.31
C ILE A 146 6.26 -5.49 24.43
N LEU A 147 6.40 -6.79 24.16
CA LEU A 147 6.19 -7.86 25.14
C LEU A 147 7.36 -7.99 26.13
N ILE A 148 8.60 -7.77 25.66
CA ILE A 148 9.82 -7.86 26.48
C ILE A 148 9.99 -6.66 27.43
N ILE A 149 9.63 -5.45 26.99
CA ILE A 149 9.77 -4.22 27.79
C ILE A 149 9.15 -4.29 29.19
N PRO A 150 7.88 -4.67 29.39
CA PRO A 150 7.28 -4.72 30.73
C PRO A 150 7.95 -5.77 31.63
N PHE A 151 8.46 -6.86 31.05
CA PHE A 151 9.20 -7.88 31.79
C PHE A 151 10.57 -7.37 32.25
N LEU A 152 11.32 -6.70 31.37
CA LEU A 152 12.57 -6.03 31.72
C LEU A 152 12.35 -4.96 32.80
N PHE A 153 11.29 -4.16 32.67
CA PHE A 153 10.93 -3.15 33.65
C PHE A 153 10.64 -3.76 35.03
N LYS A 154 9.86 -4.84 35.07
CA LYS A 154 9.58 -5.58 36.31
C LYS A 154 10.86 -6.17 36.93
N LEU A 155 11.77 -6.72 36.13
CA LEU A 155 13.06 -7.23 36.59
C LEU A 155 13.94 -6.13 37.20
N ILE A 156 14.03 -4.97 36.55
CA ILE A 156 14.81 -3.83 37.05
C ILE A 156 14.24 -3.32 38.37
N LEU A 157 12.90 -3.21 38.48
CA LEU A 157 12.24 -2.82 39.72
C LEU A 157 12.47 -3.82 40.85
N ASN A 158 12.42 -5.13 40.55
CA ASN A 158 12.65 -6.15 41.56
C ASN A 158 14.08 -6.11 42.10
N LYS A 159 15.08 -5.97 41.21
CA LYS A 159 16.49 -5.78 41.63
C LYS A 159 16.67 -4.54 42.49
N LYS A 160 16.09 -3.39 42.11
CA LYS A 160 16.14 -2.17 42.93
C LYS A 160 15.52 -2.38 44.31
N ARG A 161 14.47 -3.19 44.42
CA ARG A 161 13.85 -3.54 45.70
C ARG A 161 14.79 -4.38 46.57
N GLU A 162 15.46 -5.38 46.01
CA GLU A 162 16.45 -6.20 46.72
C GLU A 162 17.65 -5.38 47.23
N TYR A 163 18.18 -4.47 46.41
CA TYR A 163 19.25 -3.57 46.87
C TYR A 163 18.79 -2.64 48.00
N LYS A 164 17.55 -2.12 47.91
CA LYS A 164 17.01 -1.25 48.96
C LYS A 164 16.81 -2.00 50.28
N THR A 165 16.36 -3.26 50.27
CA THR A 165 16.23 -4.06 51.50
C THR A 165 17.59 -4.41 52.10
N ILE A 166 18.57 -4.77 51.27
CA ILE A 166 19.94 -5.08 51.73
C ILE A 166 20.59 -3.85 52.37
N ILE A 167 20.43 -2.65 51.79
CA ILE A 167 20.98 -1.40 52.36
C ILE A 167 20.30 -1.08 53.71
N ILE A 168 18.97 -1.21 53.81
CA ILE A 168 18.25 -0.98 55.07
C ILE A 168 18.68 -1.98 56.16
N ASP A 169 18.91 -3.25 55.81
CA ASP A 169 19.38 -4.25 56.76
C ASP A 169 20.83 -4.00 57.21
N ILE A 170 21.71 -3.52 56.32
CA ILE A 170 23.09 -3.12 56.64
C ILE A 170 23.09 -1.88 57.57
N ASP A 171 22.26 -0.89 57.29
CA ASP A 171 22.16 0.32 58.12
C ASP A 171 21.64 -0.02 59.53
N ASN A 172 20.63 -0.89 59.65
CA ASN A 172 20.14 -1.39 60.94
C ASN A 172 21.22 -2.17 61.72
N TRP A 173 22.05 -2.98 61.05
CA TRP A 173 23.16 -3.68 61.68
C TRP A 173 24.28 -2.75 62.15
N SER A 174 24.54 -1.67 61.44
CA SER A 174 25.58 -0.71 61.80
C SER A 174 25.23 0.10 63.06
N HIS A 175 23.95 0.45 63.24
CA HIS A 175 23.46 1.11 64.46
C HIS A 175 23.47 0.18 65.69
N LEU A 176 23.22 -1.13 65.53
CA LEU A 176 23.29 -2.10 66.63
C LEU A 176 24.72 -2.39 67.10
N LYS A 177 25.74 -2.19 66.25
CA LYS A 177 27.15 -2.37 66.63
C LYS A 177 27.71 -1.24 67.49
N GLN A 178 27.12 -0.04 67.44
CA GLN A 178 27.57 1.11 68.25
C GLN A 178 27.12 1.03 69.72
N HIS A 179 26.14 0.17 70.06
CA HIS A 179 25.60 0.10 71.43
C HIS A 179 26.10 -1.06 72.30
N ASN A 180 26.96 -1.97 71.82
CA ASN A 180 27.42 -3.14 72.59
C ASN A 180 28.92 -3.15 72.96
N LEU A 181 29.56 -1.99 73.09
CA LEU A 181 30.97 -1.89 73.53
C LEU A 181 31.11 -1.10 74.84
N PHE A 182 30.25 -1.38 75.81
CA PHE A 182 30.43 -0.96 77.21
C PHE A 182 29.73 -1.96 78.15
N ILE A 183 30.35 -3.13 78.37
CA ILE A 183 30.10 -3.93 79.59
C ILE A 183 31.47 -4.37 80.10
N GLY A 184 31.75 -3.96 81.34
CA GLY A 184 33.07 -3.89 81.93
C GLY A 184 33.70 -5.25 82.24
N ILE A 185 35.02 -5.28 82.08
CA ILE A 185 35.90 -6.19 82.79
C ILE A 185 36.09 -5.57 84.18
N ASN A 186 35.31 -6.01 85.16
CA ASN A 186 35.67 -5.83 86.57
C ASN A 186 36.35 -7.12 87.03
N SER A 187 37.60 -6.96 87.46
CA SER A 187 38.32 -7.86 88.37
C SER A 187 37.59 -8.05 89.70
#